data_AF-A0A9W6VL65-F1
#
_entry.id   AF-A0A9W6VL65-F1
#
_cell.length_a   1.000
_cell.length_b   1.000
_cell.length_c   1.000
_cell.angle_alpha   90.00
_cell.angle_beta   90.00
_cell.angle_gamma   90.00
#
_symmetry.space_group_name_H-M   'P 1'
#
loop_
_entity.id
_entity.type
_entity.pdbx_description
1 polymer ?
#
loop_
_entity_poly.entity_id
_entity_poly.type
_entity_poly.pdbx_seq_one_letter_code
_entity_poly.pdbx_strand_id
1 'polypeptide(L)'
;MAERVALADVAAGWIARSRQEAVDRGAVWVSDRYADCHLAVDAVSRTPDPARLLQVLADLYLARPTVTVWLDLDPRIAWERILRRGHDEESLEYLVSLRDAYLALDAATGYVHMPADRPLEEVHERVWSVFASVSASGPPA
;
A
#
# COMPACT_ATOMS: atom_id res chain seq x y z
N MET A 1 18.88 -0.12 6.88
CA MET A 1 18.87 1.14 6.10
C MET A 1 19.17 0.89 4.62
N ALA A 2 20.41 0.55 4.23
CA ALA A 2 20.79 0.35 2.82
C ALA A 2 19.92 -0.69 2.08
N GLU A 3 19.59 -1.81 2.75
CA GLU A 3 18.75 -2.86 2.19
C GLU A 3 17.31 -2.40 1.89
N ARG A 4 16.68 -1.62 2.77
CA ARG A 4 15.31 -1.12 2.55
C ARG A 4 15.25 -0.14 1.39
N VAL A 5 16.27 0.71 1.26
CA VAL A 5 16.39 1.65 0.15
C VAL A 5 16.56 0.88 -1.17
N ALA A 6 17.39 -0.16 -1.19
CA ALA A 6 17.54 -1.03 -2.36
C ALA A 6 16.25 -1.78 -2.72
N LEU A 7 15.52 -2.27 -1.71
CA LEU A 7 14.21 -2.91 -1.93
C LEU A 7 13.17 -1.94 -2.49
N ALA A 8 13.14 -0.70 -1.98
CA ALA A 8 12.25 0.35 -2.49
C ALA A 8 12.58 0.72 -3.94
N ASP A 9 13.87 0.82 -4.26
CA ASP A 9 14.35 1.11 -5.62
C ASP A 9 13.93 0.01 -6.62
N VAL A 10 14.17 -1.26 -6.26
CA VAL A 10 13.73 -2.40 -7.08
C VAL A 10 12.21 -2.42 -7.23
N ALA A 11 11.46 -2.26 -6.14
CA ALA A 11 9.99 -2.27 -6.16
C ALA A 11 9.43 -1.16 -7.06
N ALA A 12 9.98 0.05 -6.97
CA ALA A 12 9.58 1.17 -7.80
C ALA A 12 9.87 0.94 -9.30
N GLY A 13 10.98 0.28 -9.65
CA GLY A 13 11.25 -0.14 -11.03
C GLY A 13 10.20 -1.12 -11.58
N TRP A 14 9.76 -2.10 -10.77
CA TRP A 14 8.68 -3.03 -11.13
C TRP A 14 7.33 -2.33 -11.27
N ILE A 15 7.02 -1.42 -10.34
CA ILE A 15 5.82 -0.60 -10.37
C ILE A 15 5.76 0.24 -11.64
N ALA A 16 6.83 0.98 -11.97
CA ALA A 16 6.87 1.84 -13.14
C ALA A 16 6.67 1.04 -14.44
N ARG A 17 7.34 -0.10 -14.58
CA ARG A 17 7.22 -0.98 -15.75
C ARG A 17 5.80 -1.54 -15.89
N SER A 18 5.27 -2.16 -14.83
CA SER A 18 3.94 -2.78 -14.87
C SER A 18 2.83 -1.75 -15.12
N ARG A 19 2.98 -0.53 -14.59
CA ARG A 19 2.09 0.59 -14.89
C ARG A 19 2.15 0.98 -16.36
N GLN A 20 3.35 1.12 -16.92
CA GLN A 20 3.51 1.48 -18.33
C GLN A 20 2.90 0.41 -19.24
N GLU A 21 3.10 -0.87 -18.95
CA GLU A 21 2.49 -1.97 -19.71
C GLU A 21 0.96 -1.93 -19.72
N ALA A 22 0.34 -1.55 -18.59
CA ALA A 22 -1.11 -1.39 -18.51
C ALA A 22 -1.58 -0.16 -19.32
N VAL A 23 -0.85 0.96 -19.25
CA VAL A 23 -1.12 2.16 -20.06
C VAL A 23 -1.05 1.84 -21.55
N ASP A 24 -0.01 1.15 -22.00
CA ASP A 24 0.18 0.75 -23.40
C ASP A 24 -0.95 -0.13 -23.92
N ARG A 25 -1.62 -0.87 -23.01
CA ARG A 25 -2.78 -1.73 -23.30
C ARG A 25 -4.12 -1.03 -23.14
N GLY A 26 -4.15 0.23 -22.70
CA GLY A 26 -5.39 0.93 -22.33
C GLY A 26 -6.15 0.25 -21.18
N ALA A 27 -5.43 -0.43 -20.28
CA ALA A 27 -5.99 -1.20 -19.18
C ALA A 27 -5.88 -0.45 -17.84
N VAL A 28 -6.74 -0.82 -16.89
CA VAL A 28 -6.61 -0.40 -15.49
C VAL A 28 -5.41 -1.12 -14.87
N TRP A 29 -4.52 -0.35 -14.24
CA TRP A 29 -3.40 -0.89 -13.47
C TRP A 29 -3.76 -0.96 -11.99
N VAL A 30 -3.57 -2.13 -11.38
CA VAL A 30 -3.79 -2.36 -9.94
C VAL A 30 -2.49 -2.85 -9.33
N SER A 31 -2.09 -2.25 -8.22
CA SER A 31 -0.90 -2.63 -7.46
C SER A 31 -1.31 -3.05 -6.05
N ASP A 32 -0.85 -4.23 -5.62
CA ASP A 32 -0.81 -4.56 -4.20
C ASP A 32 0.42 -3.89 -3.61
N ARG A 33 0.20 -2.90 -2.74
CA ARG A 33 1.19 -1.99 -2.15
C ARG A 33 1.72 -0.93 -3.13
N TYR A 34 2.23 0.16 -2.54
CA TYR A 34 2.83 1.30 -3.25
C TYR A 34 3.89 1.97 -2.37
N ALA A 35 4.39 3.15 -2.79
CA ALA A 35 5.41 3.94 -2.09
C ALA A 35 5.14 4.12 -0.59
N ASP A 36 3.89 4.36 -0.21
CA ASP A 36 3.47 4.62 1.17
C ASP A 36 3.74 3.43 2.10
N CYS A 37 3.76 2.20 1.58
CA CYS A 37 4.09 1.00 2.35
C CYS A 37 5.55 1.00 2.82
N HIS A 38 6.47 1.51 1.99
CA HIS A 38 7.87 1.61 2.38
C HIS A 38 8.05 2.63 3.50
N LEU A 39 7.31 3.75 3.47
CA LEU A 39 7.35 4.78 4.51
C LEU A 39 6.83 4.25 5.84
N ALA A 40 5.69 3.54 5.84
CA ALA A 40 5.14 2.95 7.05
C ALA A 40 6.08 1.89 7.67
N VAL A 41 6.67 1.03 6.85
CA VAL A 41 7.65 0.01 7.31
C VAL A 41 8.94 0.66 7.82
N ASP A 42 9.38 1.75 7.19
CA ASP A 42 10.59 2.48 7.64
C ASP A 42 10.37 3.13 9.01
N ALA A 43 9.19 3.73 9.24
CA ALA A 43 8.83 4.41 10.48
C ALA A 43 8.85 3.50 11.71
N VAL A 44 8.52 2.21 11.56
CA VAL A 44 8.57 1.21 12.63
C VAL A 44 9.90 0.45 12.71
N SER A 45 10.87 0.82 11.88
CA SER A 45 12.17 0.17 11.86
C SER A 45 13.08 0.69 12.98
N ARG A 46 14.15 -0.06 13.30
CA ARG A 46 15.12 0.34 14.32
C ARG A 46 15.90 1.62 13.97
N THR A 47 15.98 1.98 12.69
CA THR A 47 16.75 3.11 12.17
C THR A 47 15.98 3.76 11.03
N PRO A 48 14.90 4.51 11.32
CA PRO A 48 14.11 5.18 10.30
C PRO A 48 14.92 6.31 9.64
N ASP A 49 14.74 6.47 8.33
CA ASP A 49 15.28 7.58 7.54
C ASP A 49 14.29 7.92 6.41
N PRO A 50 13.15 8.55 6.75
CA PRO A 50 12.11 8.86 5.77
C PRO A 50 12.61 9.85 4.71
N ALA A 51 13.56 10.73 5.04
CA ALA A 51 14.12 11.69 4.09
C ALA A 51 14.87 11.00 2.96
N ARG A 52 15.75 10.04 3.28
CA ARG A 52 16.47 9.27 2.27
C ARG A 52 15.53 8.40 1.43
N LEU A 53 14.53 7.80 2.06
CA LEU A 53 13.55 6.96 1.37
C LEU A 53 12.68 7.79 0.41
N LEU A 54 12.23 8.97 0.83
CA LEU A 54 11.47 9.89 -0.03
C LEU A 54 12.30 10.35 -1.23
N GLN A 55 13.60 10.62 -1.07
CA GLN A 55 14.47 10.96 -2.20
C GLN A 55 14.47 9.85 -3.26
N VAL A 56 14.65 8.60 -2.85
CA VAL A 56 14.66 7.46 -3.79
C VAL A 56 13.30 7.26 -4.46
N LEU A 57 12.20 7.39 -3.70
CA LEU A 57 10.86 7.28 -4.26
C LEU A 57 10.52 8.44 -5.22
N ALA A 58 11.04 9.65 -4.95
CA ALA A 58 10.87 10.82 -5.81
C ALA A 58 11.67 10.72 -7.11
N ASP A 59 12.92 10.25 -7.05
CA ASP A 59 13.78 10.03 -8.22
C ASP A 59 13.17 9.04 -9.23
N LEU A 60 12.23 8.20 -8.78
CA LEU A 60 11.57 7.18 -9.57
C LEU A 60 10.24 7.65 -10.20
N TYR A 61 9.90 8.95 -10.08
CA TYR A 61 8.74 9.62 -10.67
C TYR A 61 7.42 8.85 -10.48
N LEU A 62 7.23 8.25 -9.31
CA LEU A 62 6.03 7.49 -9.00
C LEU A 62 4.81 8.42 -8.97
N ALA A 63 4.04 8.41 -10.05
CA ALA A 63 2.79 9.15 -10.15
C ALA A 63 1.81 8.67 -9.06
N ARG A 64 1.17 9.61 -8.36
CA ARG A 64 0.15 9.27 -7.35
C ARG A 64 -0.93 8.36 -7.98
N PRO A 65 -1.32 7.27 -7.32
CA PRO A 65 -2.46 6.47 -7.74
C PRO A 65 -3.73 7.34 -7.83
N THR A 66 -4.60 7.06 -8.79
CA THR A 66 -5.90 7.74 -8.91
C THR A 66 -6.79 7.44 -7.70
N VAL A 67 -6.64 6.25 -7.12
CA VAL A 67 -7.27 5.85 -5.86
C VAL A 67 -6.34 4.93 -5.09
N THR A 68 -6.32 5.09 -3.77
CA THR A 68 -5.70 4.15 -2.84
C THR A 68 -6.78 3.62 -1.92
N VAL A 69 -6.97 2.30 -1.91
CA VAL A 69 -7.86 1.63 -0.97
C VAL A 69 -7.02 1.10 0.18
N TRP A 70 -7.32 1.56 1.40
CA TRP A 70 -6.68 1.06 2.60
C TRP A 70 -7.61 0.07 3.31
N LEU A 71 -7.22 -1.20 3.28
CA LEU A 71 -7.90 -2.29 4.00
C LEU A 71 -7.48 -2.25 5.47
N ASP A 72 -8.27 -1.57 6.29
CA ASP A 72 -8.00 -1.40 7.72
C ASP A 72 -8.75 -2.43 8.56
N LEU A 73 -8.07 -3.03 9.54
CA LEU A 73 -8.66 -3.94 10.51
C LEU A 73 -7.90 -3.89 11.83
N ASP A 74 -8.52 -4.41 12.89
CA ASP A 74 -7.87 -4.58 14.17
C ASP A 74 -6.59 -5.45 14.02
N PRO A 75 -5.42 -4.98 14.49
CA PRO A 75 -4.17 -5.74 14.45
C PRO A 75 -4.26 -7.13 15.07
N ARG A 76 -5.14 -7.35 16.06
CA ARG A 76 -5.37 -8.68 16.66
C ARG A 76 -6.01 -9.63 15.67
N ILE A 77 -6.98 -9.16 14.88
CA ILE A 77 -7.61 -9.97 13.83
C ILE A 77 -6.59 -10.30 12.74
N ALA A 78 -5.76 -9.33 12.34
CA ALA A 78 -4.67 -9.55 11.39
C ALA A 78 -3.68 -10.62 11.89
N TRP A 79 -3.27 -10.50 13.15
CA TRP A 79 -2.37 -11.45 13.83
C TRP A 79 -2.95 -12.87 13.86
N GLU A 80 -4.22 -13.03 14.23
CA GLU A 80 -4.90 -14.33 14.22
C GLU A 80 -4.96 -14.95 12.82
N ARG A 81 -5.18 -14.12 11.77
CA ARG A 81 -5.16 -14.58 10.37
C ARG A 81 -3.76 -15.02 9.94
N ILE A 82 -2.70 -14.32 10.38
CA ILE A 82 -1.30 -14.69 10.13
C ILE A 82 -0.99 -16.05 10.76
N LEU A 83 -1.28 -16.22 12.04
CA LEU A 83 -1.08 -17.49 12.75
C LEU A 83 -1.82 -18.66 12.10
N ARG A 84 -3.06 -18.45 11.66
CA ARG A 84 -3.86 -19.48 10.98
C ARG A 84 -3.28 -19.88 9.62
N ARG A 85 -2.67 -18.93 8.91
CA ARG A 85 -2.07 -19.15 7.59
C ARG A 85 -0.75 -19.92 7.68
N GLY A 86 0.02 -19.71 8.75
CA GLY A 86 1.10 -20.62 9.18
C GLY A 86 2.36 -20.64 8.31
N HIS A 87 2.54 -19.68 7.41
CA HIS A 87 3.76 -19.56 6.58
C HIS A 87 4.46 -18.20 6.72
N ASP A 88 3.94 -17.31 7.57
CA ASP A 88 4.51 -16.02 7.91
C ASP A 88 4.25 -15.72 9.39
N GLU A 89 5.13 -14.91 9.98
CA GLU A 89 5.09 -14.58 11.40
C GLU A 89 5.32 -13.08 11.57
N GLU A 90 4.42 -12.44 12.31
CA GLU A 90 4.56 -11.04 12.74
C GLU A 90 4.11 -10.94 14.20
N SER A 91 4.76 -10.06 14.96
CA SER A 91 4.32 -9.79 16.33
C SER A 91 3.09 -8.87 16.32
N LEU A 92 2.18 -9.07 17.27
CA LEU A 92 1.03 -8.16 17.44
C LEU A 92 1.49 -6.71 17.65
N GLU A 93 2.58 -6.51 18.40
CA GLU A 93 3.12 -5.18 18.71
C GLU A 93 3.68 -4.47 17.47
N TYR A 94 4.30 -5.24 16.57
CA TYR A 94 4.68 -4.75 15.24
C TYR A 94 3.45 -4.35 14.41
N LEU A 95 2.41 -5.18 14.38
CA LEU A 95 1.20 -4.88 13.59
C LEU A 95 0.45 -3.64 14.11
N VAL A 96 0.41 -3.43 15.43
CA VAL A 96 -0.12 -2.21 16.05
C VAL A 96 0.70 -0.99 15.60
N SER A 97 2.01 -1.07 15.76
CA SER A 97 2.92 0.02 15.39
C SER A 97 2.85 0.34 13.89
N LEU A 98 2.71 -0.69 13.04
CA LEU A 98 2.62 -0.54 11.59
C LEU A 98 1.30 0.13 11.19
N ARG A 99 0.18 -0.21 11.83
CA ARG A 99 -1.10 0.45 11.61
C ARG A 99 -1.03 1.93 11.98
N ASP A 100 -0.45 2.24 13.13
CA ASP A 100 -0.26 3.63 13.60
C ASP A 100 0.63 4.41 12.63
N ALA A 101 1.69 3.79 12.11
CA ALA A 101 2.55 4.38 11.10
C ALA A 101 1.82 4.71 9.79
N TYR A 102 0.92 3.83 9.32
CA TYR A 102 0.07 4.14 8.15
C TYR A 102 -0.88 5.30 8.41
N LEU A 103 -1.52 5.33 9.58
CA LEU A 103 -2.45 6.40 9.99
C LEU A 103 -1.76 7.76 10.11
N ALA A 104 -0.47 7.76 10.45
CA ALA A 104 0.33 8.97 10.58
C ALA A 104 0.85 9.53 9.24
N LEU A 105 0.68 8.82 8.11
CA LEU A 105 1.08 9.33 6.80
C LEU A 105 0.15 10.46 6.36
N ASP A 106 0.71 11.56 5.84
CA ASP A 106 -0.09 12.66 5.25
C ASP A 106 -1.05 12.15 4.16
N ALA A 107 -0.58 11.18 3.36
CA ALA A 107 -1.34 10.55 2.30
C ALA A 107 -2.59 9.79 2.81
N ALA A 108 -2.63 9.39 4.08
CA ALA A 108 -3.76 8.66 4.65
C ALA A 108 -5.09 9.42 4.62
N THR A 109 -5.02 10.76 4.55
CA THR A 109 -6.19 11.63 4.38
C THR A 109 -6.88 11.44 3.02
N GLY A 110 -6.15 10.97 2.01
CA GLY A 110 -6.67 10.73 0.66
C GLY A 110 -7.08 9.28 0.38
N TYR A 111 -6.92 8.37 1.34
CA TYR A 111 -7.26 6.97 1.15
C TYR A 111 -8.77 6.74 1.23
N VAL A 112 -9.25 5.71 0.53
CA VAL A 112 -10.55 5.10 0.81
C VAL A 112 -10.35 4.07 1.91
N HIS A 113 -10.70 4.45 3.14
CA HIS A 113 -10.62 3.58 4.32
C HIS A 113 -11.72 2.51 4.25
N MET A 114 -11.33 1.24 4.30
CA MET A 114 -12.25 0.12 4.15
C MET A 114 -12.08 -0.89 5.29
N PRO A 115 -13.13 -1.13 6.10
CA PRO A 115 -13.11 -2.15 7.13
C PRO A 115 -12.91 -3.54 6.52
N ALA A 116 -11.78 -4.18 6.85
CA ALA A 116 -11.36 -5.48 6.31
C ALA A 116 -11.58 -6.64 7.31
N ASP A 117 -12.28 -6.37 8.40
CA ASP A 117 -12.79 -7.35 9.37
C ASP A 117 -14.13 -7.99 8.92
N ARG A 118 -14.72 -7.49 7.83
CA ARG A 118 -15.94 -8.01 7.20
C ARG A 118 -15.69 -9.33 6.42
N PRO A 119 -16.76 -10.08 6.04
CA PRO A 119 -16.63 -11.23 5.15
C PRO A 119 -15.92 -10.88 3.84
N LEU A 120 -15.16 -11.83 3.29
CA LEU A 120 -14.32 -11.61 2.11
C LEU A 120 -15.13 -11.07 0.92
N GLU A 121 -16.32 -11.63 0.70
CA GLU A 121 -17.21 -11.27 -0.40
C GLU A 121 -17.68 -9.81 -0.26
N GLU A 122 -18.01 -9.36 0.96
CA GLU A 122 -18.43 -7.98 1.23
C GLU A 122 -17.28 -6.99 0.98
N VAL A 123 -16.06 -7.32 1.43
CA VAL A 123 -14.87 -6.51 1.17
C VAL A 123 -14.58 -6.45 -0.32
N HIS A 124 -14.63 -7.60 -1.01
CA HIS A 124 -14.38 -7.71 -2.44
C HIS A 124 -15.33 -6.85 -3.27
N GLU A 125 -16.65 -6.94 -3.01
CA GLU A 125 -17.65 -6.13 -3.70
C GLU A 125 -17.43 -4.63 -3.49
N ARG A 126 -17.10 -4.22 -2.26
CA ARG A 126 -16.79 -2.81 -1.95
C ARG A 126 -15.54 -2.31 -2.68
N VAL A 127 -14.46 -3.08 -2.70
CA VAL A 127 -13.23 -2.74 -3.45
C VAL A 127 -13.55 -2.55 -4.93
N TRP A 128 -14.31 -3.47 -5.53
CA TRP A 128 -14.70 -3.38 -6.94
C TRP A 128 -15.58 -2.16 -7.23
N SER A 129 -16.50 -1.83 -6.33
CA SER A 129 -17.33 -0.62 -6.48
C SER A 129 -16.48 0.65 -6.52
N VAL A 130 -15.43 0.73 -5.71
CA VAL A 130 -14.49 1.86 -5.73
C VAL A 130 -13.76 1.92 -7.06
N PHE A 131 -13.18 0.80 -7.53
CA PHE A 131 -12.46 0.76 -8.81
C PHE A 131 -13.35 1.08 -10.02
N ALA A 132 -14.60 0.61 -10.02
CA ALA A 132 -15.57 0.92 -11.06
C ALA A 132 -15.88 2.42 -11.12
N SER A 133 -16.03 3.09 -9.97
CA SER A 133 -16.31 4.53 -9.91
C SER A 133 -15.18 5.38 -10.51
N VAL A 134 -13.93 4.96 -10.32
CA VAL A 134 -12.74 5.64 -10.86
C VAL A 134 -12.62 5.42 -12.37
N SER A 135 -12.84 4.18 -12.82
CA SER A 135 -12.78 3.84 -14.25
C SER A 135 -13.83 4.58 -15.08
N ALA A 136 -15.02 4.80 -14.51
CA ALA A 136 -16.10 5.55 -15.17
C ALA A 136 -15.81 7.07 -15.27
N SER A 137 -14.92 7.61 -14.43
CA SER A 137 -14.62 9.05 -14.37
C SER A 137 -13.59 9.51 -15.40
N GLY A 138 -12.93 8.57 -16.12
CA GLY A 138 -11.81 8.86 -17.02
C GLY A 138 -10.54 9.28 -16.26
N PRO A 139 -9.37 9.35 -16.92
CA PRO A 139 -8.20 9.94 -16.31
C PRO A 139 -8.47 11.43 -15.99
N PRO A 140 -7.98 11.96 -14.85
CA PRO A 140 -8.06 13.39 -14.59
C PRO A 140 -7.36 14.15 -15.74
N ALA A 141 -7.99 15.25 -16.17
CA ALA A 141 -7.52 16.12 -17.26
C ALA A 141 -6.15 16.74 -16.97
#